data_AF-A0A833YXZ6-F1
#
_entry.id   AF-A0A833YXZ6-F1
#
_cell.length_a   1.000
_cell.length_b   1.000
_cell.length_c   1.000
_cell.angle_alpha   90.00
_cell.angle_beta   90.00
_cell.angle_gamma   90.00
#
_symmetry.space_group_name_H-M   'P 1'
#
loop_
_entity.id
_entity.type
_entity.pdbx_description
1 polymer ?
#
loop_
_entity_poly.entity_id
_entity_poly.type
_entity_poly.pdbx_seq_one_letter_code
_entity_poly.pdbx_strand_id
1 'polypeptide(L)'
;MDGEKKARVVILISDNIAFKKGAIKRDPEGHFIVIQGRIHQENINIVNIHAPNIGAPKYIKKILEDFKKDIDSNTTIIVGDFNTPLSKMDRSSKQNMNKDIATLNNVLDQMNLTDIYIESFVSKNQIHILFKCTWNIFKDRPHDRTQNKPQQIQEK
;
A
#
# COMPACT_ATOMS: atom_id res chain seq x y z
N MET A 1 -4.28 15.48 -25.43
CA MET A 1 -3.92 14.35 -24.55
C MET A 1 -4.05 14.88 -23.14
N ASP A 2 -5.19 14.59 -22.51
CA ASP A 2 -5.51 15.04 -21.16
C ASP A 2 -4.49 14.45 -20.18
N GLY A 3 -3.89 15.31 -19.36
CA GLY A 3 -2.84 14.93 -18.44
C GLY A 3 -3.29 13.84 -17.48
N GLU A 4 -2.66 12.66 -17.59
CA GLU A 4 -2.86 11.57 -16.65
C GLU A 4 -2.66 12.08 -15.22
N LYS A 5 -3.69 11.94 -14.38
CA LYS A 5 -3.57 12.17 -12.94
C LYS A 5 -2.63 11.11 -12.38
N LYS A 6 -1.36 11.48 -12.19
CA LYS A 6 -0.36 10.60 -11.55
C LYS A 6 -0.82 10.27 -10.13
N ALA A 7 -0.75 9.00 -9.77
CA ALA A 7 -0.95 8.55 -8.40
C ALA A 7 0.02 9.30 -7.48
N ARG A 8 -0.48 9.72 -6.31
CA ARG A 8 0.33 10.38 -5.29
C ARG A 8 -0.03 9.81 -3.94
N VAL A 9 0.98 9.32 -3.24
CA VAL A 9 0.88 8.96 -1.83
C VAL A 9 1.12 10.17 -0.94
N VAL A 10 0.44 10.22 0.21
CA VAL A 10 0.59 11.26 1.22
C VAL A 10 0.61 10.61 2.60
N ILE A 11 1.38 11.16 3.52
CA ILE A 11 1.29 10.86 4.95
C ILE A 11 0.95 12.16 5.66
N LEU A 12 -0.14 12.15 6.43
CA LEU A 12 -0.54 13.26 7.30
C LEU A 12 -0.28 12.84 8.73
N ILE A 13 0.41 13.69 9.49
CA ILE A 13 0.69 13.48 10.90
C ILE A 13 -0.05 14.57 11.66
N SER A 14 -0.84 14.18 12.66
CA SER A 14 -1.55 15.12 13.53
C SER A 14 -0.56 15.90 14.39
N ASP A 15 -0.81 17.19 14.58
CA ASP A 15 -0.02 18.04 15.48
C ASP A 15 -0.08 17.57 16.95
N ASN A 16 -1.08 16.74 17.30
CA ASN A 16 -1.20 16.12 18.63
C ASN A 16 -0.19 14.98 18.85
N ILE A 17 0.46 14.50 17.79
CA ILE A 17 1.48 13.45 17.89
C ILE A 17 2.84 14.15 17.96
N ALA A 18 3.61 13.88 19.02
CA ALA A 18 4.96 14.40 19.20
C ALA A 18 5.99 13.69 18.27
N PHE A 19 5.72 13.68 16.97
CA PHE A 19 6.57 13.09 15.95
C PHE A 19 7.71 14.04 15.58
N LYS A 20 8.94 13.63 15.90
CA LYS A 20 10.15 14.32 15.46
C LYS A 20 10.53 13.80 14.07
N LYS A 21 10.30 14.62 13.06
CA LYS A 21 10.64 14.31 11.66
C LYS A 21 12.15 14.11 11.49
N GLY A 22 12.52 12.98 10.89
CA GLY A 22 13.87 12.66 10.43
C GLY A 22 13.98 12.79 8.90
N ALA A 23 14.51 11.75 8.24
CA ALA A 23 14.66 11.73 6.79
C ALA A 23 13.34 11.47 6.07
N ILE A 24 13.21 11.96 4.83
CA ILE A 24 12.08 11.69 3.95
C ILE A 24 12.62 11.23 2.60
N LYS A 25 12.17 10.07 2.15
CA LYS A 25 12.43 9.55 0.79
C LYS A 25 11.12 9.55 0.02
N ARG A 26 11.13 10.14 -1.18
CA ARG A 26 9.96 10.23 -2.05
C ARG A 26 10.28 9.55 -3.37
N ASP A 27 9.33 8.78 -3.87
CA ASP A 27 9.37 8.29 -5.24
C ASP A 27 9.12 9.44 -6.23
N PRO A 28 9.97 9.65 -7.23
CA PRO A 28 9.72 10.66 -8.28
C PRO A 28 8.40 10.44 -9.02
N GLU A 29 7.94 9.20 -9.13
CA GLU A 29 6.69 8.85 -9.81
C GLU A 29 5.46 8.88 -8.88
N GLY A 30 5.66 9.03 -7.57
CA GLY A 30 4.60 9.20 -6.58
C GLY A 30 4.01 7.90 -6.02
N HIS A 31 4.65 6.75 -6.26
CA HIS A 31 4.19 5.45 -5.80
C HIS A 31 4.55 5.15 -4.35
N PHE A 32 5.57 5.78 -3.77
CA PHE A 32 5.84 5.62 -2.36
C PHE A 32 6.39 6.89 -1.69
N ILE A 33 6.19 6.95 -0.38
CA ILE A 33 6.87 7.88 0.51
C ILE A 33 7.32 7.12 1.75
N VAL A 34 8.58 7.28 2.10
CA VAL A 34 9.14 6.81 3.38
C VAL A 34 9.41 8.04 4.22
N ILE A 35 8.89 8.05 5.44
CA ILE A 35 9.28 9.01 6.46
C ILE A 35 9.95 8.26 7.59
N GLN A 36 11.12 8.74 7.99
CA GLN A 36 11.79 8.32 9.20
C GLN A 36 11.52 9.40 10.25
N GLY A 37 11.38 9.00 11.50
CA GLY A 37 11.27 9.94 12.59
C GLY A 37 11.27 9.24 13.92
N ARG A 38 10.81 9.96 14.94
CA ARG A 38 10.82 9.48 16.31
C ARG A 38 9.54 9.88 17.01
N ILE A 39 8.94 8.96 17.74
CA ILE A 39 7.90 9.26 18.73
C ILE A 39 8.46 8.87 20.09
N HIS A 40 8.46 9.80 21.04
CA HIS A 40 9.17 9.64 22.31
C HIS A 40 10.65 9.25 22.11
N GLN A 41 11.04 8.04 22.56
CA GLN A 41 12.39 7.53 22.45
C GLN A 41 12.57 6.52 21.30
N GLU A 42 11.50 6.15 20.61
CA GLU A 42 11.50 5.09 19.60
C GLU A 42 11.63 5.66 18.19
N ASN A 43 12.56 5.12 17.41
CA ASN A 43 12.68 5.43 16.00
C ASN A 43 11.60 4.68 15.23
N ILE A 44 10.88 5.40 14.38
CA ILE A 44 9.78 4.87 13.59
C ILE A 44 10.03 5.19 12.12
N ASN A 45 9.89 4.19 11.27
CA ASN A 45 9.77 4.35 9.83
C ASN A 45 8.31 4.17 9.43
N ILE A 46 7.73 5.09 8.65
CA ILE A 46 6.42 4.91 8.05
C ILE A 46 6.59 4.93 6.54
N VAL A 47 6.16 3.86 5.89
CA VAL A 47 6.22 3.65 4.45
C VAL A 47 4.79 3.62 3.93
N ASN A 48 4.41 4.54 3.04
CA ASN A 48 3.14 4.46 2.32
C ASN A 48 3.42 4.08 0.86
N ILE A 49 2.84 2.97 0.39
CA ILE A 49 3.04 2.41 -0.95
C ILE A 49 1.71 2.37 -1.71
N HIS A 50 1.73 2.83 -2.95
CA HIS A 50 0.71 2.57 -3.95
C HIS A 50 1.34 1.77 -5.09
N ALA A 51 1.12 0.45 -5.08
CA ALA A 51 1.68 -0.44 -6.10
C ALA A 51 0.88 -0.34 -7.42
N PRO A 52 1.50 -0.60 -8.57
CA PRO A 52 0.79 -0.63 -9.84
C PRO A 52 -0.20 -1.81 -9.90
N ASN A 53 -1.26 -1.67 -10.70
CA ASN A 53 -2.26 -2.74 -10.90
C ASN A 53 -1.67 -4.02 -11.50
N ILE A 54 -0.63 -3.90 -12.32
CA ILE A 54 0.03 -5.01 -13.01
C ILE A 54 1.42 -5.21 -12.39
N GLY A 55 1.74 -6.45 -12.01
CA GLY A 55 3.05 -6.78 -11.46
C GLY A 55 3.28 -6.30 -10.02
N ALA A 56 2.21 -5.92 -9.30
CA ALA A 56 2.25 -5.39 -7.94
C ALA A 56 3.15 -6.21 -6.99
N PRO A 57 3.08 -7.57 -6.94
CA PRO A 57 3.94 -8.34 -6.04
C PRO A 57 5.44 -8.15 -6.29
N LYS A 58 5.86 -8.11 -7.56
CA LYS A 58 7.27 -7.89 -7.94
C LYS A 58 7.71 -6.47 -7.60
N TYR A 59 6.82 -5.51 -7.81
CA TYR A 59 7.09 -4.10 -7.50
C TYR A 59 7.31 -3.89 -5.99
N ILE A 60 6.40 -4.39 -5.16
CA ILE A 60 6.50 -4.29 -3.70
C ILE A 60 7.75 -5.00 -3.21
N LYS A 61 8.01 -6.22 -3.71
CA LYS A 61 9.21 -6.97 -3.37
C LYS A 61 10.47 -6.13 -3.58
N LYS A 62 10.61 -5.51 -4.76
CA LYS A 62 11.76 -4.66 -5.09
C LYS A 62 11.88 -3.47 -4.12
N ILE A 63 10.77 -2.80 -3.82
CA ILE A 63 10.76 -1.69 -2.86
C ILE A 63 11.24 -2.13 -1.47
N LEU A 64 10.77 -3.27 -0.98
CA LEU A 64 11.16 -3.79 0.33
C LEU A 64 12.65 -4.16 0.38
N GLU A 65 13.16 -4.78 -0.69
CA GLU A 65 14.59 -5.09 -0.82
C GLU A 65 15.44 -3.80 -0.85
N ASP A 66 15.00 -2.76 -1.57
CA ASP A 66 15.66 -1.46 -1.63
C ASP A 66 15.68 -0.74 -0.27
N PHE A 67 14.66 -0.96 0.56
CA PHE A 67 14.54 -0.34 1.90
C PHE A 67 15.06 -1.23 3.02
N LYS A 68 15.55 -2.44 2.72
CA LYS A 68 15.91 -3.42 3.75
C LYS A 68 16.85 -2.83 4.81
N LYS A 69 17.89 -2.11 4.39
CA LYS A 69 18.84 -1.45 5.30
C LYS A 69 18.20 -0.34 6.15
N ASP A 70 17.22 0.36 5.60
CA ASP A 70 16.51 1.45 6.28
C ASP A 70 15.51 0.92 7.32
N ILE A 71 15.00 -0.30 7.12
CA ILE A 71 13.91 -0.94 7.89
C ILE A 71 14.43 -1.85 9.03
N ASP A 72 15.59 -2.48 8.86
CA ASP A 72 16.08 -3.58 9.72
C ASP A 72 16.32 -3.23 11.21
N SER A 73 16.43 -1.93 11.54
CA SER A 73 16.87 -1.46 12.86
C SER A 73 15.81 -0.68 13.65
N ASN A 74 14.68 -0.34 13.03
CA ASN A 74 13.66 0.53 13.62
C ASN A 74 12.28 -0.09 13.48
N THR A 75 11.38 0.28 14.38
CA THR A 75 9.96 -0.04 14.25
C THR A 75 9.45 0.52 12.93
N THR A 76 9.06 -0.36 12.02
CA THR A 76 8.59 0.06 10.69
C THR A 76 7.08 -0.16 10.60
N ILE A 77 6.41 0.76 9.91
CA ILE A 77 4.99 0.67 9.60
C ILE A 77 4.86 0.78 8.09
N ILE A 78 4.41 -0.29 7.44
CA ILE A 78 4.17 -0.27 6.00
C ILE A 78 2.66 -0.23 5.77
N VAL A 79 2.21 0.76 5.01
CA VAL A 79 0.80 0.98 4.72
C VAL A 79 0.61 1.24 3.24
N GLY A 80 -0.65 1.14 2.82
CA GLY A 80 -1.09 1.63 1.51
C GLY A 80 -1.85 0.57 0.73
N ASP A 81 -1.89 0.76 -0.58
CA ASP A 81 -2.59 -0.11 -1.52
C ASP A 81 -1.57 -0.93 -2.31
N PHE A 82 -1.49 -2.21 -1.97
CA PHE A 82 -0.53 -3.12 -2.58
C PHE A 82 -1.05 -3.70 -3.89
N ASN A 83 -2.32 -3.50 -4.25
CA ASN A 83 -2.92 -4.10 -5.45
C ASN A 83 -2.66 -5.62 -5.59
N THR A 84 -2.35 -6.30 -4.48
CA THR A 84 -2.18 -7.73 -4.41
C THR A 84 -2.64 -8.24 -3.04
N PRO A 85 -3.38 -9.35 -3.00
CA PRO A 85 -3.59 -10.09 -1.76
C PRO A 85 -2.30 -10.79 -1.32
N LEU A 86 -2.07 -10.88 -0.01
CA LEU A 86 -0.91 -11.53 0.60
C LEU A 86 -1.25 -12.94 1.11
N SER A 87 -2.52 -13.18 1.42
CA SER A 87 -3.02 -14.45 1.93
C SER A 87 -4.19 -14.98 1.09
N LYS A 88 -4.56 -16.25 1.31
CA LYS A 88 -5.81 -16.82 0.77
C LYS A 88 -7.05 -16.16 1.37
N MET A 89 -6.96 -15.65 2.60
CA MET A 89 -8.08 -15.04 3.32
C MET A 89 -8.45 -13.66 2.73
N ASP A 90 -7.49 -12.98 2.11
CA ASP A 90 -7.70 -11.68 1.45
C ASP A 90 -8.52 -11.79 0.15
N ARG A 91 -8.80 -13.02 -0.30
CA ARG A 91 -9.50 -13.33 -1.54
C ARG A 91 -10.85 -13.97 -1.25
N SER A 92 -11.88 -13.53 -1.96
CA SER A 92 -13.16 -14.23 -2.00
C SER A 92 -13.10 -15.53 -2.82
N SER A 93 -12.22 -15.59 -3.82
CA SER A 93 -12.06 -16.77 -4.69
C SER A 93 -10.99 -17.73 -4.18
N LYS A 94 -11.21 -19.04 -4.35
CA LYS A 94 -10.24 -20.10 -4.02
C LYS A 94 -9.05 -20.21 -4.98
N GLN A 95 -8.78 -19.19 -5.81
CA GLN A 95 -7.68 -19.23 -6.76
C GLN A 95 -6.32 -19.34 -6.05
N ASN A 96 -5.46 -20.20 -6.60
CA ASN A 96 -4.11 -20.38 -6.09
C ASN A 96 -3.30 -19.07 -6.16
N MET A 97 -2.39 -18.91 -5.21
CA MET A 97 -1.45 -17.79 -5.21
C MET A 97 -0.42 -17.98 -6.32
N ASN A 98 -0.11 -16.91 -7.04
CA ASN A 98 0.96 -16.91 -8.04
C ASN A 98 2.32 -17.01 -7.33
N LYS A 99 3.33 -17.57 -8.00
CA LYS A 99 4.73 -17.65 -7.56
C LYS A 99 5.30 -16.30 -7.13
N ASP A 100 4.88 -15.21 -7.77
CA ASP A 100 5.33 -13.86 -7.40
C ASP A 100 4.86 -13.45 -6.00
N ILE A 101 3.65 -13.85 -5.59
CA ILE A 101 3.12 -13.58 -4.26
C ILE A 101 3.86 -14.43 -3.22
N ALA A 102 4.12 -15.71 -3.53
CA ALA A 102 4.94 -16.56 -2.65
C ALA A 102 6.35 -15.98 -2.45
N THR A 103 6.95 -15.44 -3.51
CA THR A 103 8.26 -14.78 -3.42
C THR A 103 8.21 -13.49 -2.59
N LEU A 104 7.13 -12.70 -2.73
CA LEU A 104 6.91 -11.53 -1.89
C LEU A 104 6.77 -11.92 -0.41
N ASN A 105 5.95 -12.93 -0.09
CA ASN A 105 5.77 -13.39 1.29
C ASN A 105 7.08 -13.88 1.92
N ASN A 106 7.92 -14.59 1.15
CA ASN A 106 9.25 -14.97 1.65
C ASN A 106 10.12 -13.76 2.02
N VAL A 107 10.01 -12.64 1.29
CA VAL A 107 10.72 -11.39 1.65
C VAL A 107 10.12 -10.75 2.89
N LEU A 108 8.80 -10.74 3.03
CA LEU A 108 8.13 -10.25 4.23
C LEU A 108 8.60 -11.03 5.47
N ASP A 109 8.61 -12.36 5.38
CA ASP A 109 9.07 -13.25 6.45
C ASP A 109 10.54 -13.02 6.80
N GLN A 110 11.42 -12.90 5.78
CA GLN A 110 12.84 -12.60 5.98
C GLN A 110 13.12 -11.24 6.62
N MET A 111 12.16 -10.31 6.53
CA MET A 111 12.24 -8.98 7.11
C MET A 111 11.45 -8.86 8.42
N ASN A 112 10.92 -9.97 8.95
CA ASN A 112 10.04 -10.00 10.12
C ASN A 112 8.84 -9.03 9.99
N LEU A 113 8.32 -8.89 8.77
CA LEU A 113 7.16 -8.07 8.45
C LEU A 113 5.90 -8.91 8.57
N THR A 114 5.03 -8.56 9.51
CA THR A 114 3.78 -9.28 9.78
C THR A 114 2.56 -8.49 9.28
N ASP A 115 1.62 -9.18 8.66
CA ASP A 115 0.28 -8.64 8.39
C ASP A 115 -0.55 -8.62 9.69
N ILE A 116 -0.73 -7.42 10.25
CA ILE A 116 -1.40 -7.22 11.55
C ILE A 116 -2.91 -7.44 11.48
N TYR A 117 -3.51 -7.40 10.28
CA TYR A 117 -4.95 -7.60 10.13
C TYR A 117 -5.31 -9.08 10.26
N ILE A 118 -4.40 -9.97 9.86
CA ILE A 118 -4.59 -11.42 9.92
C ILE A 118 -4.06 -11.98 11.24
N GLU A 119 -2.89 -11.52 11.72
CA GLU A 119 -2.34 -11.97 13.01
C GLU A 119 -2.97 -11.20 14.18
N SER A 120 -3.98 -11.82 14.77
CA SER A 120 -4.54 -11.40 16.06
C SER A 120 -3.53 -11.70 17.18
N PHE A 121 -2.98 -10.67 17.83
CA PHE A 121 -1.95 -10.65 18.91
C PHE A 121 -0.50 -10.48 18.44
N VAL A 122 0.16 -9.40 18.90
CA VAL A 122 1.55 -9.07 18.57
C VAL A 122 2.41 -8.87 19.82
N SER A 123 3.60 -9.48 19.81
CA SER A 123 4.67 -9.31 20.80
C SER A 123 5.46 -8.00 20.59
N LYS A 124 6.18 -7.53 21.61
CA LYS A 124 6.76 -6.17 21.69
C LYS A 124 7.88 -5.81 20.69
N ASN A 125 8.32 -6.70 19.80
CA ASN A 125 9.46 -6.48 18.90
C ASN A 125 9.11 -6.60 17.40
N GLN A 126 7.85 -6.43 17.00
CA GLN A 126 7.38 -6.68 15.63
C GLN A 126 7.17 -5.41 14.80
N ILE A 127 7.44 -5.55 13.50
CA ILE A 127 7.21 -4.53 12.46
C ILE A 127 5.76 -4.68 11.97
N HIS A 128 5.01 -3.59 11.88
CA HIS A 128 3.57 -3.62 11.62
C HIS A 128 3.24 -3.27 10.16
N ILE A 129 2.36 -4.02 9.50
CA ILE A 129 1.82 -3.68 8.19
C ILE A 129 0.31 -3.45 8.30
N LEU A 130 -0.22 -2.27 7.90
CA LEU A 130 -1.67 -1.99 7.87
C LEU A 130 -2.20 -1.84 6.44
N PHE A 131 -3.20 -2.66 6.08
CA PHE A 131 -3.82 -2.70 4.76
C PHE A 131 -5.19 -2.03 4.67
N LYS A 132 -5.41 -1.30 3.56
CA LYS A 132 -6.73 -1.00 2.99
C LYS A 132 -6.69 -1.33 1.50
N CYS A 133 -7.14 -2.52 1.13
CA CYS A 133 -7.36 -2.92 -0.26
C CYS A 133 -8.77 -2.45 -0.68
N THR A 134 -8.91 -1.36 -1.43
CA THR A 134 -10.22 -0.95 -1.96
C THR A 134 -10.42 -1.40 -3.39
N TRP A 135 -10.92 -2.61 -3.61
CA TRP A 135 -11.54 -2.96 -4.90
C TRP A 135 -12.87 -3.73 -4.80
N ASN A 136 -13.32 -4.15 -3.60
CA ASN A 136 -14.55 -4.93 -3.45
C ASN A 136 -15.66 -4.29 -2.57
N ILE A 137 -15.44 -3.12 -1.95
CA ILE A 137 -16.46 -2.53 -1.05
C ILE A 137 -17.56 -1.75 -1.81
N PHE A 138 -17.40 -1.47 -3.12
CA PHE A 138 -18.32 -0.61 -3.87
C PHE A 138 -19.16 -1.28 -4.96
N LYS A 139 -19.15 -2.62 -5.10
CA LYS A 139 -19.96 -3.29 -6.14
C LYS A 139 -21.47 -3.27 -5.85
N ASP A 140 -21.88 -3.07 -4.59
CA ASP A 140 -23.29 -3.15 -4.20
C ASP A 140 -24.04 -1.82 -4.27
N ARG A 141 -23.48 -0.79 -4.92
CA ARG A 141 -24.25 0.44 -5.21
C ARG A 141 -24.94 0.30 -6.56
N PRO A 142 -26.29 0.27 -6.63
CA PRO A 142 -26.99 0.31 -7.90
C PRO A 142 -26.61 1.60 -8.63
N HIS A 143 -26.07 1.46 -9.84
CA HIS A 143 -25.71 2.57 -10.70
C HIS A 143 -26.99 3.25 -11.22
N ASP A 144 -27.34 4.42 -10.68
CA ASP A 144 -28.14 5.39 -11.45
C ASP A 144 -27.22 6.03 -12.50
N ARG A 145 -27.18 5.43 -13.70
CA ARG A 145 -26.66 6.08 -14.91
C ARG A 145 -27.83 6.64 -15.69
N THR A 146 -28.03 7.96 -15.65
CA THR A 146 -28.81 8.69 -16.65
C THR A 146 -28.20 8.46 -18.03
N GLN A 147 -28.95 7.84 -18.94
CA GLN A 147 -28.59 7.69 -20.34
C GLN A 147 -28.78 9.03 -21.07
N ASN A 148 -27.69 9.78 -21.30
CA ASN A 148 -27.69 10.81 -22.33
C ASN A 148 -27.34 10.15 -23.67
N LYS A 149 -28.34 10.00 -24.56
CA LYS A 149 -28.12 9.68 -25.98
C LYS A 149 -27.75 10.96 -26.74
N PRO A 150 -26.72 10.95 -27.61
CA PRO A 150 -26.46 12.07 -28.50
C PRO A 150 -27.55 12.18 -29.58
N GLN A 151 -28.09 13.39 -29.79
CA GLN A 151 -28.96 13.72 -30.91
C GLN A 151 -28.15 13.72 -32.21
N GLN A 152 -28.64 13.02 -33.23
CA GLN A 152 -28.11 13.10 -34.59
C GLN A 152 -28.52 14.45 -35.20
N ILE A 153 -27.52 15.22 -35.63
CA ILE A 153 -27.71 16.40 -36.48
C ILE A 153 -27.96 15.87 -37.89
N GLN A 154 -29.14 16.15 -38.46
CA GLN A 154 -29.40 15.95 -39.89
C GLN A 154 -29.00 17.23 -40.62
N GLU A 155 -28.03 17.11 -41.54
CA GLU A 155 -27.78 18.13 -42.56
C GLU A 155 -28.90 18.10 -43.60
N LYS A 156 -29.55 19.24 -43.81
CA LYS A 156 -30.11 19.66 -45.10
C LYS A 156 -30.26 21.17 -45.15
#